data_AF-A0A8B6CH43-F1
#
_entry.id   AF-A0A8B6CH43-F1
#
_cell.length_a   1.000
_cell.length_b   1.000
_cell.length_c   1.000
_cell.angle_alpha   90.00
_cell.angle_beta   90.00
_cell.angle_gamma   90.00
#
_symmetry.space_group_name_H-M   'P 1'
#
loop_
_entity.id
_entity.type
_entity.pdbx_description
1 polymer ?
#
loop_
_entity_poly.entity_id
_entity_poly.type
_entity_poly.pdbx_seq_one_letter_code
_entity_poly.pdbx_strand_id
1 'polypeptide(L)'
;MAAVVTGAGILIGVGTYHFFKTSNQRVYDIHQLNKGDHVKYKRGRGLYSHHAVVVDVYPENQTYTLIHFTGEKRSGFAAEIKEEILSFEVNTEIILIRYRYGRLDRSETVNRAYKLLTLWKEMRVIYDILTNNCEHFATWCITGKAKSHQVSKALAPIAPIINLVGSLDRPY
;
A
#
# COMPACT_ATOMS: atom_id res chain seq x y z
N MET A 1 8.09 47.42 5.66
CA MET A 1 7.71 46.68 4.44
C MET A 1 8.96 46.43 3.61
N ALA A 2 8.93 45.35 2.82
CA ALA A 2 9.99 44.78 1.98
C ALA A 2 11.01 43.89 2.72
N ALA A 3 10.73 42.59 2.68
CA ALA A 3 11.72 41.54 2.87
C ALA A 3 12.55 41.41 1.59
N VAL A 4 13.88 41.43 1.72
CA VAL A 4 14.81 41.06 0.65
C VAL A 4 15.37 39.69 0.98
N VAL A 5 15.11 38.75 0.08
CA VAL A 5 15.61 37.38 0.09
C VAL A 5 17.02 37.36 -0.48
N THR A 6 17.99 36.88 0.29
CA THR A 6 19.27 36.34 -0.20
C THR A 6 19.67 35.25 0.80
N GLY A 7 19.57 33.96 0.51
CA GLY A 7 20.31 33.26 -0.54
C GLY A 7 21.27 32.29 0.16
N ALA A 8 20.76 31.18 0.70
CA ALA A 8 21.59 30.14 1.31
C ALA A 8 21.77 28.98 0.33
N GLY A 9 22.99 28.88 -0.17
CA GLY A 9 23.70 27.73 -0.75
C GLY A 9 22.90 26.47 -1.09
N ILE A 10 22.90 26.16 -2.38
CA ILE A 10 22.66 24.84 -2.93
C ILE A 10 23.74 23.89 -2.36
N LEU A 11 23.37 23.05 -1.39
CA LEU A 11 24.13 21.86 -1.06
C LEU A 11 23.58 20.71 -1.92
N ILE A 12 24.36 20.30 -2.91
CA ILE A 12 24.06 19.18 -3.81
C ILE A 12 24.30 17.88 -3.02
N GLY A 13 23.37 17.57 -2.11
CA GLY A 13 23.35 16.30 -1.39
C GLY A 13 22.50 15.29 -2.16
N VAL A 14 23.15 14.34 -2.82
CA VAL A 14 22.52 13.16 -3.44
C VAL A 14 22.04 12.21 -2.32
N GLY A 15 21.03 12.64 -1.55
CA GLY A 15 20.44 11.89 -0.46
C GLY A 15 19.12 11.28 -0.89
N THR A 16 19.06 9.96 -1.03
CA THR A 16 17.82 9.22 -1.24
C THR A 16 16.93 9.35 0.00
N TYR A 17 16.00 10.29 0.00
CA TYR A 17 15.03 10.49 1.08
C TYR A 17 14.06 9.31 1.19
N HIS A 18 14.49 8.25 1.87
CA HIS A 18 13.68 7.12 2.34
C HIS A 18 12.79 7.58 3.49
N PHE A 19 11.59 8.08 3.20
CA PHE A 19 10.66 8.52 4.26
C PHE A 19 10.12 7.38 5.13
N PHE A 20 10.37 6.11 4.80
CA PHE A 20 10.01 4.95 5.62
C PHE A 20 11.14 3.91 5.59
N LYS A 21 11.79 3.68 6.73
CA LYS A 21 12.70 2.55 6.88
C LYS A 21 11.87 1.31 7.15
N THR A 22 11.79 0.41 6.17
CA THR A 22 11.07 -0.86 6.30
C THR A 22 12.02 -2.04 6.48
N SER A 23 11.51 -3.13 7.03
CA SER A 23 12.21 -4.42 7.08
C SER A 23 11.21 -5.55 6.81
N ASN A 24 11.70 -6.63 6.21
CA ASN A 24 10.90 -7.81 5.91
C ASN A 24 11.06 -8.82 7.04
N GLN A 25 9.95 -9.36 7.54
CA GLN A 25 9.91 -10.49 8.45
C GLN A 25 9.08 -11.61 7.83
N ARG A 26 9.61 -12.82 7.79
CA ARG A 26 8.81 -13.99 7.40
C ARG A 26 7.81 -14.34 8.51
N VAL A 27 6.60 -14.69 8.09
CA VAL A 27 5.52 -15.18 8.93
C VAL A 27 5.53 -16.72 8.87
N TYR A 28 5.57 -17.35 10.03
CA TYR A 28 5.59 -18.81 10.21
C TYR A 28 4.34 -19.31 10.94
N ASP A 29 3.64 -18.41 11.63
CA ASP A 29 2.47 -18.71 12.44
C ASP A 29 1.43 -17.60 12.25
N ILE A 30 0.15 -17.96 12.16
CA ILE A 30 -0.95 -17.01 11.96
C ILE A 30 -1.04 -15.97 13.09
N HIS A 31 -0.63 -16.31 14.32
CA HIS A 31 -0.59 -15.39 15.46
C HIS A 31 0.43 -14.26 15.29
N GLN A 32 1.32 -14.34 14.30
CA GLN A 32 2.23 -13.24 13.94
C GLN A 32 1.57 -12.20 13.04
N LEU A 33 0.42 -12.52 12.44
CA LEU A 33 -0.39 -11.58 11.67
C LEU A 33 -1.32 -10.80 12.59
N ASN A 34 -1.49 -9.53 12.27
CA ASN A 34 -2.40 -8.64 12.97
C ASN A 34 -3.19 -7.79 11.97
N LYS A 35 -4.43 -7.45 12.34
CA LYS A 35 -5.25 -6.47 11.64
C LYS A 35 -4.45 -5.18 11.36
N GLY A 36 -4.50 -4.71 10.12
CA GLY A 36 -3.74 -3.60 9.57
C GLY A 36 -2.34 -3.97 9.04
N ASP A 37 -1.85 -5.20 9.16
CA ASP A 37 -0.52 -5.54 8.67
C ASP A 37 -0.37 -5.39 7.15
N HIS A 38 0.78 -4.86 6.73
CA HIS A 38 1.20 -4.90 5.33
C HIS A 38 1.96 -6.20 5.10
N VAL A 39 1.39 -7.08 4.29
CA VAL A 39 2.05 -8.32 3.89
C VAL A 39 2.37 -8.32 2.41
N LYS A 40 3.40 -9.06 2.04
CA LYS A 40 3.65 -9.44 0.65
C LYS A 40 3.91 -10.93 0.52
N TYR A 41 3.55 -11.50 -0.61
CA TYR A 41 3.77 -12.91 -0.93
C TYR A 41 4.02 -13.07 -2.42
N LYS A 42 4.57 -14.22 -2.83
CA LYS A 42 4.92 -14.47 -4.23
C LYS A 42 3.68 -14.84 -5.06
N ARG A 43 3.56 -14.28 -6.27
CA ARG A 43 2.58 -14.66 -7.29
C ARG A 43 3.26 -14.99 -8.61
N GLY A 44 2.51 -15.61 -9.53
CA GLY A 44 2.98 -15.94 -10.88
C GLY A 44 4.21 -16.85 -10.88
N ARG A 45 4.22 -17.92 -10.08
CA ARG A 45 5.40 -18.81 -9.90
C ARG A 45 6.67 -18.10 -9.39
N GLY A 46 6.51 -17.06 -8.57
CA GLY A 46 7.63 -16.34 -7.97
C GLY A 46 8.10 -15.10 -8.73
N LEU A 47 7.47 -14.80 -9.88
CA LEU A 47 7.89 -13.71 -10.77
C LEU A 47 7.70 -12.31 -10.19
N TYR A 48 6.79 -12.13 -9.24
CA TYR A 48 6.60 -10.84 -8.57
C TYR A 48 6.10 -10.99 -7.12
N SER A 49 6.30 -9.92 -6.35
CA SER A 49 5.77 -9.81 -4.99
C SER A 49 4.44 -9.09 -5.04
N HIS A 50 3.41 -9.72 -4.48
CA HIS A 50 2.06 -9.16 -4.39
C HIS A 50 1.84 -8.61 -2.99
N HIS A 51 1.38 -7.37 -2.89
CA HIS A 51 1.20 -6.66 -1.62
C HIS A 51 -0.27 -6.59 -1.22
N ALA A 52 -0.54 -6.66 0.08
CA ALA A 52 -1.89 -6.63 0.64
C ALA A 52 -1.91 -6.01 2.04
N VAL A 53 -3.11 -5.58 2.47
CA VAL A 53 -3.39 -5.14 3.84
C VAL A 53 -4.26 -6.19 4.50
N VAL A 54 -3.79 -6.76 5.62
CA VAL A 54 -4.60 -7.65 6.47
C VAL A 54 -5.68 -6.82 7.16
N VAL A 55 -6.94 -7.18 7.01
CA VAL A 55 -8.08 -6.46 7.63
C VAL A 55 -8.75 -7.25 8.74
N ASP A 56 -8.54 -8.57 8.80
CA ASP A 56 -8.94 -9.40 9.93
C ASP A 56 -8.11 -10.69 10.01
N VAL A 57 -8.08 -11.33 11.17
CA VAL A 57 -7.36 -12.59 11.43
C VAL A 57 -8.21 -13.50 12.32
N TYR A 58 -8.36 -14.77 11.93
CA TYR A 58 -9.14 -15.78 12.63
C TYR A 58 -8.23 -16.99 12.95
N PRO A 59 -7.47 -16.95 14.07
CA PRO A 59 -6.51 -17.99 14.40
C PRO A 59 -7.11 -19.39 14.57
N GLU A 60 -8.33 -19.47 15.14
CA GLU A 60 -9.04 -20.73 15.36
C GLU A 60 -9.32 -21.50 14.05
N ASN A 61 -9.56 -20.75 12.97
CA ASN A 61 -9.84 -21.31 11.65
C ASN A 61 -8.61 -21.36 10.76
N GLN A 62 -7.45 -20.89 11.24
CA GLN A 62 -6.26 -20.64 10.43
C GLN A 62 -6.58 -19.82 9.17
N THR A 63 -7.43 -18.78 9.29
CA THR A 63 -7.76 -17.90 8.16
C THR A 63 -7.53 -16.43 8.47
N TYR A 64 -7.34 -15.63 7.43
CA TYR A 64 -7.19 -14.18 7.54
C TYR A 64 -7.82 -13.50 6.34
N THR A 65 -8.36 -12.31 6.56
CA THR A 65 -8.95 -11.49 5.49
C THR A 65 -7.96 -10.41 5.10
N LEU A 66 -7.78 -10.21 3.80
CA LEU A 66 -6.98 -9.13 3.25
C LEU A 66 -7.74 -8.30 2.23
N ILE A 67 -7.33 -7.05 2.07
CA ILE A 67 -7.71 -6.21 0.93
C ILE A 67 -6.47 -5.93 0.10
N HIS A 68 -6.60 -6.04 -1.22
CA HIS A 68 -5.49 -5.88 -2.14
C HIS A 68 -5.96 -5.44 -3.51
N PHE A 69 -5.06 -4.77 -4.23
CA PHE A 69 -5.24 -4.40 -5.62
C PHE A 69 -4.75 -5.55 -6.52
N THR A 70 -5.66 -6.20 -7.24
CA THR A 70 -5.41 -7.26 -8.24
C THR A 70 -5.50 -6.75 -9.68
N GLY A 71 -5.07 -7.59 -10.63
CA GLY A 71 -5.13 -7.33 -12.06
C GLY A 71 -3.89 -6.63 -12.58
N GLU A 72 -3.14 -7.33 -13.43
CA GLU A 72 -1.94 -6.82 -14.11
C GLU A 72 -2.16 -6.84 -15.62
N LYS A 73 -1.61 -5.85 -16.35
CA LYS A 73 -1.66 -5.78 -17.83
C LYS A 73 -1.19 -7.07 -18.50
N ARG A 74 -0.25 -7.80 -17.86
CA ARG A 74 0.31 -9.07 -18.35
C ARG A 74 -0.57 -10.30 -18.07
N SER A 75 -1.56 -10.17 -17.19
CA SER A 75 -2.40 -11.28 -16.74
C SER A 75 -3.72 -11.41 -17.52
N GLY A 76 -4.09 -10.40 -18.32
CA GLY A 76 -5.37 -10.36 -19.05
C GLY A 76 -6.59 -10.08 -18.16
N PHE A 77 -6.42 -10.00 -16.84
CA PHE A 77 -7.49 -9.68 -15.89
C PHE A 77 -7.63 -8.17 -15.68
N ALA A 78 -8.87 -7.70 -15.48
CA ALA A 78 -9.16 -6.33 -15.12
C ALA A 78 -8.52 -5.98 -13.76
N ALA A 79 -7.96 -4.77 -13.66
CA ALA A 79 -7.54 -4.22 -12.37
C ALA A 79 -8.74 -4.15 -11.42
N GLU A 80 -8.56 -4.52 -10.16
CA GLU A 80 -9.63 -4.52 -9.16
C GLU A 80 -9.07 -4.38 -7.75
N ILE A 81 -9.72 -3.63 -6.85
CA ILE A 81 -9.49 -3.76 -5.41
C ILE A 81 -10.51 -4.77 -4.87
N LYS A 82 -10.03 -5.85 -4.26
CA LYS A 82 -10.88 -6.90 -3.71
C LYS A 82 -10.54 -7.23 -2.26
N GLU A 83 -11.55 -7.70 -1.55
CA GLU A 83 -11.41 -8.36 -0.25
C GLU A 83 -11.36 -9.88 -0.49
N GLU A 84 -10.45 -10.57 0.19
CA GLU A 84 -10.23 -12.00 0.02
C GLU A 84 -9.91 -12.65 1.37
N ILE A 85 -10.60 -13.75 1.66
CA ILE A 85 -10.32 -14.61 2.82
C ILE A 85 -9.36 -15.70 2.36
N LEU A 86 -8.24 -15.87 3.05
CA LEU A 86 -7.24 -16.88 2.74
C LEU A 86 -7.00 -17.78 3.95
N SER A 87 -6.73 -19.06 3.68
CA SER A 87 -6.17 -19.97 4.67
C SER A 87 -4.69 -19.69 4.87
N PHE A 88 -4.24 -19.73 6.11
CA PHE A 88 -2.84 -19.70 6.47
C PHE A 88 -2.25 -21.10 6.28
N GLU A 89 -1.20 -21.18 5.47
CA GLU A 89 -0.44 -22.40 5.25
C GLU A 89 1.03 -22.09 5.55
N VAL A 90 1.66 -22.88 6.42
CA VAL A 90 3.07 -22.67 6.84
C VAL A 90 4.06 -22.65 5.66
N ASN A 91 3.73 -23.36 4.58
CA ASN A 91 4.54 -23.44 3.36
C ASN A 91 4.33 -22.24 2.42
N THR A 92 3.27 -21.46 2.62
CA THR A 92 3.06 -20.21 1.87
C THR A 92 3.98 -19.13 2.42
N GLU A 93 4.88 -18.62 1.58
CA GLU A 93 5.82 -17.58 1.97
C GLU A 93 5.12 -16.22 2.09
N ILE A 94 4.64 -15.92 3.30
CA ILE A 94 4.11 -14.61 3.67
C ILE A 94 5.21 -13.80 4.36
N ILE A 95 5.43 -12.59 3.85
CA ILE A 95 6.40 -11.63 4.40
C ILE A 95 5.65 -10.43 4.96
N LEU A 96 5.77 -10.21 6.26
CA LEU A 96 5.34 -8.99 6.94
C LEU A 96 6.33 -7.85 6.66
N ILE A 97 5.81 -6.73 6.17
CA ILE A 97 6.57 -5.49 5.98
C ILE A 97 6.44 -4.65 7.24
N ARG A 98 7.51 -4.58 8.02
CA ARG A 98 7.57 -3.74 9.22
C ARG A 98 8.02 -2.34 8.87
N TYR A 99 7.27 -1.34 9.33
CA TYR A 99 7.60 0.07 9.21
C TYR A 99 8.21 0.53 10.53
N ARG A 100 9.44 1.04 10.52
CA ARG A 100 10.08 1.53 11.75
C ARG A 100 9.46 2.84 12.26
N TYR A 101 9.02 3.70 11.35
CA TYR A 101 8.42 5.00 11.63
C TYR A 101 7.38 5.35 10.57
N GLY A 102 6.49 6.31 10.87
CA GLY A 102 5.58 6.91 9.89
C GLY A 102 4.40 6.02 9.46
N ARG A 103 4.12 4.97 10.22
CA ARG A 103 2.92 4.15 10.06
C ARG A 103 1.76 4.77 10.85
N LEU A 104 0.59 4.81 10.24
CA LEU A 104 -0.69 5.14 10.86
C LEU A 104 -1.15 4.02 11.79
N ASP A 105 -2.12 4.33 12.66
CA ASP A 105 -2.75 3.33 13.51
C ASP A 105 -3.34 2.18 12.68
N ARG A 106 -3.38 0.99 13.30
CA ARG A 106 -3.88 -0.23 12.65
C ARG A 106 -5.33 -0.09 12.22
N SER A 107 -6.17 0.51 13.05
CA SER A 107 -7.58 0.81 12.73
C SER A 107 -7.68 1.74 11.53
N GLU A 108 -6.91 2.82 11.51
CA GLU A 108 -6.89 3.78 10.40
C GLU A 108 -6.40 3.12 9.10
N THR A 109 -5.37 2.28 9.17
CA THR A 109 -4.91 1.50 8.01
C THR A 109 -6.04 0.67 7.40
N VAL A 110 -6.86 0.03 8.23
CA VAL A 110 -7.98 -0.80 7.78
C VAL A 110 -9.13 0.04 7.24
N ASN A 111 -9.47 1.14 7.92
CA ASN A 111 -10.50 2.08 7.43
C ASN A 111 -10.17 2.58 6.03
N ARG A 112 -8.91 2.93 5.79
CA ARG A 112 -8.40 3.35 4.48
C ARG A 112 -8.51 2.27 3.41
N ALA A 113 -8.19 1.02 3.76
CA ALA A 113 -8.32 -0.11 2.85
C ALA A 113 -9.79 -0.33 2.44
N TYR A 114 -10.72 -0.31 3.39
CA TYR A 114 -12.16 -0.40 3.10
C TYR A 114 -12.69 0.80 2.33
N LYS A 115 -12.26 2.03 2.65
CA LYS A 115 -12.65 3.25 1.93
C LYS A 115 -12.31 3.12 0.44
N LEU A 116 -11.10 2.67 0.11
CA LEU A 116 -10.71 2.46 -1.28
C LEU A 116 -11.46 1.29 -1.95
N LEU A 117 -11.74 0.20 -1.22
CA LEU A 117 -12.57 -0.90 -1.73
C LEU A 117 -13.98 -0.41 -2.10
N THR A 118 -14.62 0.39 -1.24
CA THR A 118 -15.95 0.96 -1.48
C THR A 118 -15.93 1.91 -2.68
N LEU A 119 -14.99 2.86 -2.71
CA LEU A 119 -14.83 3.79 -3.83
C LEU A 119 -14.57 3.06 -5.16
N TRP A 120 -13.80 1.98 -5.13
CA TRP A 120 -13.57 1.13 -6.30
C TRP A 120 -14.86 0.48 -6.80
N LYS A 121 -15.66 -0.11 -5.90
CA LYS A 121 -16.95 -0.74 -6.22
C LYS A 121 -17.95 0.24 -6.82
N GLU A 122 -17.99 1.47 -6.30
CA GLU A 122 -18.94 2.50 -6.74
C GLU A 122 -18.55 3.16 -8.06
N MET A 123 -17.27 3.50 -8.25
CA MET A 123 -16.83 4.34 -9.37
C MET A 123 -16.11 3.56 -10.48
N ARG A 124 -15.69 2.31 -10.25
CA ARG A 124 -14.93 1.47 -11.19
C ARG A 124 -13.78 2.24 -11.87
N VAL A 125 -13.07 3.10 -11.14
CA VAL A 125 -12.06 3.98 -11.74
C VAL A 125 -10.97 3.14 -12.38
N ILE A 126 -10.99 3.04 -13.71
CA ILE A 126 -10.04 2.23 -14.48
C ILE A 126 -8.68 2.93 -14.39
N TYR A 127 -7.75 2.31 -13.65
CA TYR A 127 -6.39 2.81 -13.53
C TYR A 127 -5.44 2.05 -14.46
N ASP A 128 -4.50 2.77 -15.07
CA ASP A 128 -3.54 2.18 -16.01
C ASP A 128 -2.51 1.28 -15.28
N ILE A 129 -2.39 0.06 -15.78
CA ILE A 129 -2.06 -1.12 -14.95
C ILE A 129 -0.57 -1.43 -15.00
N LEU A 130 0.16 -1.15 -13.91
CA LEU A 130 1.55 -1.58 -13.71
C LEU A 130 1.72 -2.30 -12.35
N THR A 131 2.76 -3.12 -12.26
CA THR A 131 3.12 -4.07 -11.18
C THR A 131 3.43 -3.44 -9.81
N ASN A 132 3.08 -2.16 -9.59
CA ASN A 132 3.36 -1.41 -8.37
C ASN A 132 2.07 -0.93 -7.66
N ASN A 133 0.88 -1.15 -8.25
CA ASN A 133 -0.37 -0.65 -7.65
C ASN A 133 -0.70 -1.33 -6.31
N CYS A 134 -0.36 -2.62 -6.14
CA CYS A 134 -0.58 -3.30 -4.86
C CYS A 134 0.34 -2.75 -3.75
N GLU A 135 1.61 -2.46 -4.06
CA GLU A 135 2.56 -1.88 -3.11
C GLU A 135 2.19 -0.43 -2.78
N HIS A 136 1.81 0.37 -3.79
CA HIS A 136 1.31 1.73 -3.58
C HIS A 136 0.04 1.75 -2.74
N PHE A 137 -0.94 0.89 -3.07
CA PHE A 137 -2.18 0.73 -2.30
C PHE A 137 -1.89 0.45 -0.84
N ALA A 138 -1.09 -0.59 -0.56
CA ALA A 138 -0.77 -0.96 0.81
C ALA A 138 0.03 0.15 1.51
N THR A 139 1.04 0.72 0.86
CA THR A 139 1.84 1.82 1.43
C THR A 139 0.98 3.04 1.77
N TRP A 140 0.02 3.42 0.92
CA TRP A 140 -0.88 4.54 1.17
C TRP A 140 -1.85 4.24 2.32
N CYS A 141 -2.35 3.01 2.43
CA CYS A 141 -3.17 2.59 3.56
C CYS A 141 -2.37 2.67 4.87
N ILE A 142 -1.13 2.17 4.88
CA ILE A 142 -0.30 2.11 6.09
C ILE A 142 0.25 3.48 6.50
N THR A 143 0.58 4.35 5.55
CA THR A 143 1.38 5.56 5.84
C THR A 143 0.66 6.87 5.56
N GLY A 144 -0.47 6.83 4.86
CA GLY A 144 -1.14 8.03 4.36
C GLY A 144 -0.43 8.70 3.19
N LYS A 145 0.78 8.25 2.80
CA LYS A 145 1.59 8.91 1.78
C LYS A 145 1.43 8.28 0.41
N ALA A 146 1.33 9.16 -0.58
CA ALA A 146 1.17 8.85 -1.99
C ALA A 146 2.41 8.29 -2.70
N LYS A 147 3.61 8.34 -2.08
CA LYS A 147 4.89 8.14 -2.79
C LYS A 147 5.88 7.26 -2.03
N SER A 148 6.26 6.16 -2.67
CA SER A 148 7.65 5.68 -2.73
C SER A 148 8.08 5.85 -4.19
N HIS A 149 9.09 6.65 -4.49
CA HIS A 149 9.27 7.33 -5.77
C HIS A 149 9.96 6.45 -6.85
N GLN A 150 9.26 6.08 -7.93
CA GLN A 150 9.83 5.70 -9.23
C GLN A 150 8.92 6.28 -10.33
N VAL A 151 9.32 7.04 -11.34
CA VAL A 151 10.54 7.79 -11.74
C VAL A 151 10.00 8.97 -12.58
N SER A 152 10.75 10.07 -12.72
CA SER A 152 10.54 11.06 -13.78
C SER A 152 10.28 10.38 -15.15
N LYS A 153 9.31 10.90 -15.91
CA LYS A 153 8.88 10.48 -17.27
C LYS A 153 7.86 9.34 -17.35
N ALA A 154 6.68 9.53 -16.75
CA ALA A 154 5.39 9.16 -17.36
C ALA A 154 4.28 9.81 -16.52
N LEU A 155 3.70 10.90 -17.03
CA LEU A 155 2.49 11.46 -16.48
C LEU A 155 1.31 10.54 -16.84
N ALA A 156 0.74 9.84 -15.85
CA ALA A 156 -0.62 9.28 -15.85
C ALA A 156 -0.95 8.75 -14.44
N PRO A 157 -2.18 8.91 -13.93
CA PRO A 157 -2.42 9.87 -12.86
C PRO A 157 -2.96 9.25 -11.56
N ILE A 158 -2.12 8.90 -10.57
CA ILE A 158 -2.60 8.51 -9.21
C ILE A 158 -3.18 9.74 -8.45
N ALA A 159 -3.02 10.94 -9.02
CA ALA A 159 -3.43 12.21 -8.44
C ALA A 159 -4.94 12.34 -8.12
N PRO A 160 -5.91 11.84 -8.92
CA PRO A 160 -7.33 12.10 -8.68
C PRO A 160 -7.86 11.43 -7.41
N ILE A 161 -7.53 10.15 -7.15
CA ILE A 161 -8.04 9.44 -5.96
C ILE A 161 -7.32 9.92 -4.69
N ILE A 162 -6.02 10.18 -4.77
CA ILE A 162 -5.25 10.66 -3.60
C ILE A 162 -5.67 12.09 -3.22
N ASN A 163 -5.95 12.96 -4.20
CA ASN A 163 -6.47 14.29 -3.93
C ASN A 163 -7.92 14.23 -3.44
N LEU A 164 -8.76 13.34 -3.98
CA LEU A 164 -10.15 13.18 -3.54
C LEU A 164 -10.25 12.62 -2.11
N VAL A 165 -9.45 11.60 -1.78
CA VAL A 165 -9.45 11.06 -0.42
C VAL A 165 -8.75 12.01 0.56
N GLY A 166 -7.65 12.65 0.16
CA GLY A 166 -6.97 13.68 0.95
C GLY A 166 -7.80 14.95 1.18
N SER A 167 -8.79 15.24 0.33
CA SER A 167 -9.76 16.32 0.58
C SER A 167 -10.90 15.91 1.52
N LEU A 168 -11.17 14.62 1.68
CA LEU A 168 -12.18 14.08 2.60
C LEU A 168 -11.65 13.89 4.04
N ASP A 169 -10.33 13.83 4.22
CA ASP A 169 -9.68 13.63 5.52
C ASP A 169 -9.29 14.95 6.24
N ARG A 170 -9.75 16.12 5.77
CA ARG A 170 -9.55 17.40 6.49
C ARG A 170 -10.71 17.62 7.48
N PRO A 171 -10.46 17.69 8.80
CA PRO A 171 -11.45 18.26 9.70
C PRO A 171 -11.59 19.75 9.38
N TYR A 172 -12.83 20.23 9.22
CA TYR A 172 -13.13 21.65 9.42
C TYR A 172 -12.93 22.01 10.89
#